data_AF-A0A1H4HGN0-F1
#
_entry.id   AF-A0A1H4HGN0-F1
#
_cell.length_a   1.000
_cell.length_b   1.000
_cell.length_c   1.000
_cell.angle_alpha   90.00
_cell.angle_beta   90.00
_cell.angle_gamma   90.00
#
_symmetry.space_group_name_H-M   'P 1'
#
loop_
_entity.id
_entity.type
_entity.pdbx_description
1 polymer ?
#
loop_
_entity_poly.entity_id
_entity_poly.type
_entity_poly.pdbx_seq_one_letter_code
_entity_poly.pdbx_strand_id
1 'polypeptide(L)'
;MKEEKTAINSPLKSDPATWVEQYADYLYRFAFSRLRNEEIARDLIQDTFLAALQQVSRFEGKSSEKTWLTGILKNKIADFYRRQASKSITEIRTAEIELQNFFDADNGHWNMQHSPKAFGLDDNDPMLLKELGGILNDCLKKLPALWLSVFSMKHMDDLTSEKICIELKLTGSNFWVIMHRTKLNLRACLQKHWN
;
A
#
# COMPACT_ATOMS: atom_id res chain seq x y z
N MET A 1 58.15 10.36 12.38
CA MET A 1 57.35 9.44 11.54
C MET A 1 56.26 8.86 12.43
N LYS A 2 55.04 9.39 12.36
CA LYS A 2 53.88 8.84 13.09
C LYS A 2 53.19 7.89 12.13
N GLU A 3 53.13 6.62 12.48
CA GLU A 3 52.33 5.63 11.79
C GLU A 3 50.85 5.94 12.04
N GLU A 4 50.17 6.38 10.99
CA GLU A 4 48.73 6.55 10.95
C GLU A 4 48.11 5.18 10.71
N LYS A 5 47.62 4.56 11.79
CA LYS A 5 46.89 3.28 11.74
C LYS A 5 45.55 3.52 11.06
N THR A 6 45.47 3.15 9.79
CA THR A 6 44.23 3.05 9.01
C THR A 6 43.17 2.28 9.80
N ALA A 7 42.01 2.89 9.97
CA ALA A 7 40.87 2.33 10.69
C ALA A 7 40.51 0.93 10.18
N ILE A 8 40.34 0.03 11.15
CA ILE A 8 40.05 -1.38 10.97
C ILE A 8 38.70 -1.52 10.26
N ASN A 9 38.75 -1.96 8.99
CA ASN A 9 37.58 -2.33 8.21
C ASN A 9 36.98 -3.61 8.85
N SER A 10 36.10 -3.44 9.85
CA SER A 10 35.31 -4.56 10.35
C SER A 10 34.48 -5.12 9.19
N PRO A 11 34.43 -6.45 9.00
CA PRO A 11 33.62 -7.02 7.93
C PRO A 11 32.18 -6.55 8.09
N LEU A 12 31.61 -6.03 7.01
CA LEU A 12 30.20 -5.65 6.99
C LEU A 12 29.39 -6.88 7.41
N LYS A 13 28.44 -6.69 8.32
CA LYS A 13 27.51 -7.75 8.77
C LYS A 13 26.45 -8.09 7.71
N SER A 14 26.63 -7.59 6.49
CA SER A 14 25.70 -7.56 5.39
C SER A 14 26.48 -7.59 4.09
N ASP A 15 25.91 -8.21 3.05
CA ASP A 15 26.51 -8.29 1.72
C ASP A 15 25.61 -7.63 0.67
N PRO A 16 25.78 -6.31 0.43
CA PRO A 16 24.96 -5.58 -0.52
C PRO A 16 25.04 -6.07 -1.97
N ALA A 17 26.10 -6.78 -2.35
CA ALA A 17 26.27 -7.27 -3.72
C ALA A 17 25.19 -8.29 -4.11
N THR A 18 24.62 -8.98 -3.12
CA THR A 18 23.63 -10.05 -3.32
C THR A 18 22.18 -9.58 -3.16
N TRP A 19 21.95 -8.36 -2.68
CA TRP A 19 20.61 -7.89 -2.29
C TRP A 19 19.60 -7.90 -3.43
N VAL A 20 20.03 -7.56 -4.65
CA VAL A 20 19.13 -7.54 -5.81
C VAL A 20 18.65 -8.96 -6.10
N GLU A 21 19.57 -9.91 -6.25
CA GLU A 21 19.25 -11.31 -6.53
C GLU A 21 18.40 -11.95 -5.41
N GLN A 22 18.73 -11.67 -4.15
CA GLN A 22 18.07 -12.31 -3.02
C GLN A 22 16.72 -11.67 -2.63
N TYR A 23 16.57 -10.36 -2.78
CA TYR A 23 15.47 -9.62 -2.14
C TYR A 23 14.62 -8.78 -3.08
N ALA A 24 15.06 -8.47 -4.31
CA ALA A 24 14.32 -7.57 -5.21
C ALA A 24 12.90 -8.08 -5.50
N ASP A 25 12.73 -9.37 -5.83
CA ASP A 25 11.41 -9.96 -6.12
C ASP A 25 10.44 -9.85 -4.95
N TYR A 26 10.93 -10.13 -3.74
CA TYR A 26 10.13 -10.03 -2.53
C TYR A 26 9.74 -8.58 -2.25
N LEU A 27 10.70 -7.66 -2.30
CA LEU A 27 10.46 -6.23 -2.09
C LEU A 27 9.52 -5.66 -3.16
N TYR A 28 9.62 -6.16 -4.39
CA TYR A 28 8.72 -5.81 -5.49
C TYR A 28 7.31 -6.24 -5.23
N ARG A 29 7.08 -7.52 -4.90
CA ARG A 29 5.73 -8.00 -4.56
C ARG A 29 5.17 -7.24 -3.36
N PHE A 30 6.00 -6.94 -2.36
CA PHE A 30 5.63 -6.14 -1.21
C PHE A 30 5.17 -4.73 -1.61
N ALA A 31 5.96 -3.99 -2.39
CA ALA A 31 5.64 -2.64 -2.85
C ALA A 31 4.47 -2.62 -3.82
N PHE A 32 4.47 -3.49 -4.84
CA PHE A 32 3.41 -3.58 -5.85
C PHE A 32 2.06 -3.89 -5.23
N SER A 33 2.02 -4.78 -4.22
CA SER A 33 0.78 -5.08 -3.51
C SER A 33 0.17 -3.85 -2.80
N ARG A 34 0.96 -2.84 -2.50
CA ARG A 34 0.53 -1.62 -1.79
C ARG A 34 0.20 -0.48 -2.76
N LEU A 35 1.07 -0.31 -3.75
CA LEU A 35 1.07 0.85 -4.63
C LEU A 35 0.25 0.61 -5.90
N ARG A 36 0.11 -0.65 -6.32
CA ARG A 36 -0.57 -1.09 -7.56
C ARG A 36 -0.05 -0.41 -8.84
N ASN A 37 1.13 0.19 -8.76
CA ASN A 37 1.83 0.84 -9.85
C ASN A 37 3.24 0.25 -9.92
N GLU A 38 3.55 -0.37 -11.05
CA GLU A 38 4.79 -1.10 -11.26
C GLU A 38 6.00 -0.16 -11.34
N GLU A 39 5.89 0.97 -12.04
CA GLU A 39 6.96 1.97 -12.15
C GLU A 39 7.34 2.51 -10.77
N ILE A 40 6.35 2.99 -10.01
CA ILE A 40 6.58 3.52 -8.66
C ILE A 40 7.13 2.42 -7.73
N ALA A 41 6.65 1.17 -7.84
CA ALA A 41 7.17 0.07 -7.04
C ALA A 41 8.66 -0.18 -7.34
N ARG A 42 9.06 -0.22 -8.61
CA ARG A 42 10.47 -0.41 -9.00
C ARG A 42 11.34 0.75 -8.51
N ASP A 43 10.86 1.99 -8.65
CA ASP A 43 11.57 3.17 -8.18
C ASP A 43 11.81 3.12 -6.67
N LEU A 44 10.79 2.81 -5.87
CA LEU A 44 10.94 2.74 -4.41
C LEU A 44 11.90 1.62 -3.96
N ILE A 45 12.01 0.52 -4.71
CA ILE A 45 12.97 -0.55 -4.43
C ILE A 45 14.40 -0.08 -4.73
N GLN A 46 14.62 0.58 -5.87
CA GLN A 46 15.91 1.16 -6.20
C GLN A 46 16.37 2.14 -5.12
N ASP A 47 15.46 3.04 -4.74
CA ASP A 47 15.64 3.99 -3.66
C ASP A 47 15.93 3.30 -2.32
N THR A 48 15.30 2.15 -2.06
CA THR A 48 15.53 1.31 -0.87
C THR A 48 16.95 0.79 -0.82
N PHE A 49 17.42 0.17 -1.90
CA PHE A 49 18.80 -0.34 -1.96
C PHE A 49 19.82 0.79 -1.87
N LEU A 50 19.60 1.92 -2.52
CA LEU A 50 20.48 3.08 -2.42
C LEU A 50 20.56 3.60 -0.98
N ALA A 51 19.41 3.78 -0.31
CA ALA A 51 19.37 4.24 1.07
C ALA A 51 19.98 3.22 2.05
N ALA A 52 19.84 1.92 1.76
CA ALA A 52 20.43 0.84 2.55
C ALA A 52 21.96 0.80 2.37
N LEU A 53 22.47 0.97 1.15
CA LEU A 53 23.91 1.05 0.86
C LEU A 53 24.57 2.19 1.65
N GLN A 54 23.94 3.36 1.69
CA GLN A 54 24.42 4.51 2.47
C GLN A 54 24.48 4.25 3.98
N GLN A 55 23.72 3.28 4.48
CA GLN A 55 23.56 2.97 5.91
C GLN A 55 24.07 1.58 6.29
N VAL A 56 24.67 0.83 5.36
CA VAL A 56 25.06 -0.58 5.58
C VAL A 56 26.05 -0.74 6.73
N SER A 57 26.95 0.23 6.93
CA SER A 57 27.90 0.25 8.05
C SER A 57 27.22 0.36 9.42
N ARG A 58 25.96 0.84 9.47
CA ARG A 58 25.14 0.93 10.69
C ARG A 58 24.26 -0.29 10.89
N PHE A 59 24.27 -1.26 9.99
CA PHE A 59 23.48 -2.48 10.15
C PHE A 59 24.08 -3.35 11.25
N GLU A 60 23.38 -3.45 12.38
CA GLU A 60 23.88 -4.12 13.57
C GLU A 60 23.72 -5.65 13.54
N GLY A 61 22.97 -6.20 12.57
CA GLY A 61 22.67 -7.63 12.48
C GLY A 61 21.60 -8.11 13.46
N LYS A 62 20.81 -7.20 14.07
CA LYS A 62 19.72 -7.53 15.01
C LYS A 62 18.46 -8.10 14.35
N SER A 63 18.42 -8.13 13.03
CA SER A 63 17.34 -8.66 12.20
C SER A 63 17.95 -9.19 10.90
N SER A 64 17.20 -9.98 10.11
CA SER A 64 17.66 -10.32 8.76
C SER A 64 17.80 -9.07 7.88
N GLU A 65 18.67 -9.11 6.88
CA GLU A 65 18.79 -8.03 5.88
C GLU A 65 17.44 -7.80 5.18
N LYS A 66 16.73 -8.89 4.84
CA LYS A 66 15.36 -8.82 4.28
C LYS A 66 14.43 -7.99 5.16
N THR A 67 14.42 -8.24 6.47
CA THR A 67 13.57 -7.48 7.43
C THR A 67 13.98 -6.01 7.47
N TRP A 68 15.28 -5.74 7.51
CA TRP A 68 15.82 -4.38 7.56
C TRP A 68 15.50 -3.59 6.28
N LEU A 69 15.74 -4.16 5.10
CA LEU A 69 15.37 -3.61 3.80
C LEU A 69 13.87 -3.37 3.69
N THR A 70 13.04 -4.30 4.18
CA THR A 70 11.58 -4.12 4.24
C THR A 70 11.20 -2.92 5.11
N GLY A 71 11.91 -2.69 6.22
CA GLY A 71 11.71 -1.51 7.08
C GLY A 71 12.01 -0.20 6.35
N ILE A 72 13.12 -0.15 5.60
CA ILE A 72 13.47 1.01 4.77
C ILE A 72 12.40 1.24 3.69
N LEU A 73 11.98 0.18 3.00
CA LEU A 73 10.94 0.25 1.98
C LEU A 73 9.59 0.73 2.54
N LYS A 74 9.20 0.23 3.73
CA LYS A 74 7.98 0.69 4.43
C LYS A 74 8.00 2.20 4.67
N ASN A 75 9.13 2.75 5.10
CA ASN A 75 9.27 4.21 5.30
C ASN A 75 9.10 4.96 3.97
N LYS A 76 9.73 4.48 2.89
CA LYS A 76 9.60 5.09 1.56
C LYS A 76 8.17 5.04 1.00
N ILE A 77 7.44 3.95 1.25
CA ILE A 77 6.02 3.83 0.92
C ILE A 77 5.18 4.81 1.74
N ALA A 78 5.44 4.93 3.05
CA ALA A 78 4.77 5.92 3.88
C ALA A 78 5.00 7.35 3.37
N ASP A 79 6.24 7.69 3.02
CA ASP A 79 6.59 8.98 2.42
C ASP A 79 5.83 9.23 1.11
N PHE A 80 5.70 8.20 0.27
CA PHE A 80 4.92 8.25 -0.95
C PHE A 80 3.44 8.54 -0.66
N TYR A 81 2.82 7.84 0.30
CA TYR A 81 1.44 8.08 0.70
C TYR A 81 1.21 9.50 1.22
N ARG A 82 2.15 10.06 2.01
CA ARG A 82 2.06 11.44 2.49
C ARG A 82 2.06 12.45 1.33
N ARG A 83 2.85 12.18 0.27
CA ARG A 83 2.85 13.01 -0.95
C ARG A 83 1.54 12.91 -1.71
N GLN A 84 0.94 11.72 -1.82
CA GLN A 84 -0.35 11.54 -2.49
C GLN A 84 -1.49 12.24 -1.76
N ALA A 85 -1.51 12.19 -0.42
CA ALA A 85 -2.51 12.88 0.38
C ALA A 85 -2.56 14.38 0.10
N SER A 86 -1.41 14.99 -0.19
CA SER A 86 -1.30 16.43 -0.48
C SER A 86 -1.85 16.83 -1.85
N LYS A 87 -2.05 15.88 -2.78
CA LYS A 87 -2.45 16.14 -4.19
C LYS A 87 -3.93 15.84 -4.48
N SER A 88 -4.66 15.26 -3.53
CA SER A 88 -5.84 14.44 -3.83
C SER A 88 -7.20 15.17 -3.94
N ILE A 89 -7.28 16.50 -3.79
CA ILE A 89 -8.57 17.21 -3.65
C ILE A 89 -9.48 17.02 -4.89
N THR A 90 -8.92 17.08 -6.10
CA THR A 90 -9.71 16.98 -7.34
C THR A 90 -10.19 15.55 -7.61
N GLU A 91 -9.33 14.55 -7.40
CA GLU A 91 -9.66 13.13 -7.64
C GLU A 91 -10.78 12.63 -6.72
N ILE A 92 -10.79 13.09 -5.46
CA ILE A 92 -11.82 12.72 -4.48
C ILE A 92 -13.20 13.23 -4.92
N ARG A 93 -13.28 14.45 -5.43
CA ARG A 93 -14.56 15.05 -5.86
C ARG A 93 -15.20 14.31 -7.02
N THR A 94 -14.40 13.83 -7.98
CA THR A 94 -14.93 13.03 -9.10
C THR A 94 -15.47 11.69 -8.61
N ALA A 95 -14.73 10.99 -7.75
CA ALA A 95 -15.18 9.72 -7.16
C ALA A 95 -16.40 9.88 -6.22
N GLU A 96 -16.60 11.06 -5.63
CA GLU A 96 -17.78 11.38 -4.82
C GLU A 96 -19.08 11.45 -5.65
N ILE A 97 -19.01 11.93 -6.90
CA ILE A 97 -20.19 12.10 -7.76
C ILE A 97 -20.76 10.74 -8.19
N GLU A 98 -19.90 9.76 -8.45
CA GLU A 98 -20.31 8.40 -8.86
C GLU A 98 -21.03 7.63 -7.73
N LEU A 99 -20.85 8.03 -6.47
CA LEU A 99 -21.37 7.35 -5.27
C LEU A 99 -22.80 7.75 -4.87
N GLN A 100 -23.38 8.80 -5.46
CA GLN A 100 -24.63 9.40 -4.97
C GLN A 100 -25.87 8.51 -5.15
N ASN A 101 -25.78 7.36 -5.82
CA ASN A 101 -26.92 6.50 -6.15
C ASN A 101 -27.05 5.22 -5.29
N PHE A 102 -26.21 5.03 -4.26
CA PHE A 102 -26.25 3.81 -3.44
C PHE A 102 -27.32 3.82 -2.36
N PHE A 103 -27.70 4.99 -1.87
CA PHE A 103 -28.67 5.14 -0.80
C PHE A 103 -29.81 6.03 -1.27
N ASP A 104 -31.02 5.70 -0.86
CA ASP A 104 -32.19 6.53 -1.13
C ASP A 104 -32.12 7.79 -0.26
N ALA A 105 -32.28 8.97 -0.88
CA ALA A 105 -32.10 10.25 -0.20
C ALA A 105 -33.09 10.47 0.96
N ASP A 106 -34.27 9.86 0.87
CA ASP A 106 -35.38 10.08 1.80
C ASP A 106 -35.21 9.33 3.13
N ASN A 107 -34.51 8.19 3.13
CA ASN A 107 -34.44 7.30 4.30
C ASN A 107 -33.02 6.75 4.60
N GLY A 108 -32.05 6.98 3.71
CA GLY A 108 -30.68 6.50 3.87
C GLY A 108 -30.52 4.97 3.78
N HIS A 109 -31.57 4.24 3.41
CA HIS A 109 -31.51 2.81 3.14
C HIS A 109 -30.86 2.55 1.77
N TRP A 110 -30.42 1.32 1.56
CA TRP A 110 -29.89 0.89 0.28
C TRP A 110 -30.93 1.06 -0.82
N ASN A 111 -30.52 1.71 -1.91
CA ASN A 111 -31.29 1.64 -3.13
C ASN A 111 -31.32 0.18 -3.61
N MET A 112 -32.51 -0.36 -3.86
CA MET A 112 -32.67 -1.79 -4.20
C MET A 112 -31.85 -2.20 -5.43
N GLN A 113 -31.70 -1.31 -6.43
CA GLN A 113 -30.94 -1.60 -7.65
C GLN A 113 -29.43 -1.68 -7.40
N HIS A 114 -28.92 -0.94 -6.41
CA HIS A 114 -27.50 -0.83 -6.09
C HIS A 114 -27.11 -1.52 -4.78
N SER A 115 -28.02 -2.30 -4.21
CA SER A 115 -27.81 -3.04 -2.96
C SER A 115 -26.74 -4.13 -3.11
N PRO A 116 -26.05 -4.52 -2.02
CA PRO A 116 -25.09 -5.61 -2.05
C PRO A 116 -25.74 -6.93 -2.47
N LYS A 117 -25.11 -7.64 -3.40
CA LYS A 117 -25.48 -8.99 -3.85
C LYS A 117 -24.48 -9.99 -3.27
N ALA A 118 -24.92 -11.23 -3.07
CA ALA A 118 -24.02 -12.32 -2.71
C ALA A 118 -22.97 -12.51 -3.81
N PHE A 119 -21.71 -12.76 -3.41
CA PHE A 119 -20.59 -12.99 -4.32
C PHE A 119 -20.49 -14.44 -4.81
N GLY A 120 -21.25 -15.37 -4.22
CA GLY A 120 -21.21 -16.79 -4.61
C GLY A 120 -19.87 -17.48 -4.37
N LEU A 121 -19.07 -16.99 -3.42
CA LEU A 121 -17.77 -17.56 -3.03
C LEU A 121 -17.97 -18.63 -1.95
N ASP A 122 -18.68 -19.70 -2.30
CA ASP A 122 -18.96 -20.78 -1.36
C ASP A 122 -17.90 -21.90 -1.47
N ASP A 123 -17.24 -22.00 -2.62
CA ASP A 123 -16.19 -22.97 -2.90
C ASP A 123 -14.80 -22.34 -2.76
N ASN A 124 -13.96 -22.90 -1.89
CA ASN A 124 -12.56 -22.50 -1.71
C ASN A 124 -11.67 -22.94 -2.89
N ASP A 125 -12.12 -22.73 -4.14
CA ASP A 125 -11.37 -23.07 -5.34
C ASP A 125 -10.18 -22.11 -5.52
N PRO A 126 -8.93 -22.60 -5.52
CA PRO A 126 -7.74 -21.78 -5.73
C PRO A 126 -7.75 -21.00 -7.06
N MET A 127 -8.38 -21.54 -8.11
CA MET A 127 -8.49 -20.87 -9.40
C MET A 127 -9.43 -19.68 -9.33
N LEU A 128 -10.60 -19.83 -8.68
CA LEU A 128 -11.54 -18.74 -8.43
C LEU A 128 -10.91 -17.65 -7.57
N LEU A 129 -10.15 -18.03 -6.52
CA LEU A 129 -9.44 -17.06 -5.68
C LEU A 129 -8.38 -16.27 -6.45
N LYS A 130 -7.70 -16.91 -7.42
CA LYS A 130 -6.74 -16.22 -8.29
C LYS A 130 -7.43 -15.23 -9.22
N GLU A 131 -8.56 -15.62 -9.81
CA GLU A 131 -9.38 -14.74 -10.66
C GLU A 131 -9.92 -13.54 -9.87
N LEU A 132 -10.49 -13.79 -8.69
CA LEU A 132 -10.96 -12.77 -7.77
C LEU A 132 -9.82 -11.81 -7.38
N GLY A 133 -8.64 -12.35 -7.11
CA GLY A 133 -7.45 -11.56 -6.81
C GLY A 133 -7.06 -10.62 -7.95
N GLY A 134 -7.19 -11.06 -9.20
CA GLY A 134 -6.99 -10.24 -10.39
C GLY A 134 -7.99 -9.08 -10.48
N ILE A 135 -9.29 -9.39 -10.35
CA ILE A 135 -10.36 -8.38 -10.41
C ILE A 135 -10.25 -7.38 -9.25
N LEU A 136 -9.96 -7.86 -8.04
CA LEU A 136 -9.73 -7.01 -6.88
C LEU A 136 -8.55 -6.05 -7.11
N ASN A 137 -7.45 -6.54 -7.69
CA ASN A 137 -6.29 -5.72 -7.99
C ASN A 137 -6.64 -4.61 -9.01
N ASP A 138 -7.45 -4.92 -10.02
CA ASP A 138 -7.88 -3.94 -11.02
C ASP A 138 -8.89 -2.93 -10.44
N CYS A 139 -9.74 -3.34 -9.51
CA CYS A 139 -10.60 -2.42 -8.78
C CYS A 139 -9.82 -1.50 -7.82
N LEU A 140 -8.79 -2.02 -7.14
CA LEU A 140 -7.92 -1.23 -6.27
C LEU A 140 -7.16 -0.15 -7.05
N LYS A 141 -6.72 -0.43 -8.28
CA LYS A 141 -6.05 0.55 -9.16
C LYS A 141 -6.92 1.74 -9.55
N LYS A 142 -8.26 1.58 -9.54
CA LYS A 142 -9.21 2.65 -9.91
C LYS A 142 -9.49 3.61 -8.75
N LEU A 143 -9.08 3.28 -7.54
CA LEU A 143 -9.30 4.14 -6.39
C LEU A 143 -8.46 5.42 -6.49
N PRO A 144 -8.99 6.57 -6.04
CA PRO A 144 -8.18 7.76 -5.79
C PRO A 144 -6.97 7.44 -4.93
N ALA A 145 -5.84 8.09 -5.19
CA ALA A 145 -4.57 7.69 -4.59
C ALA A 145 -4.58 7.76 -3.05
N LEU A 146 -5.25 8.76 -2.47
CA LEU A 146 -5.41 8.87 -1.02
C LEU A 146 -6.23 7.70 -0.45
N TRP A 147 -7.29 7.27 -1.14
CA TRP A 147 -8.16 6.19 -0.69
C TRP A 147 -7.43 4.84 -0.72
N LEU A 148 -6.65 4.59 -1.77
CA LEU A 148 -5.77 3.42 -1.85
C LEU A 148 -4.70 3.43 -0.75
N SER A 149 -4.13 4.60 -0.45
CA SER A 149 -3.14 4.77 0.62
C SER A 149 -3.74 4.42 1.99
N VAL A 150 -4.90 5.01 2.33
CA VAL A 150 -5.62 4.73 3.58
C VAL A 150 -6.02 3.26 3.69
N PHE A 151 -6.51 2.66 2.60
CA PHE A 151 -6.86 1.25 2.55
C PHE A 151 -5.65 0.34 2.79
N SER A 152 -4.55 0.58 2.08
CA SER A 152 -3.34 -0.23 2.16
C SER A 152 -2.72 -0.13 3.56
N MET A 153 -2.61 1.08 4.11
CA MET A 153 -2.12 1.28 5.48
C MET A 153 -2.98 0.55 6.51
N LYS A 154 -4.32 0.55 6.35
CA LYS A 154 -5.23 -0.08 7.30
C LYS A 154 -5.26 -1.60 7.20
N HIS A 155 -5.32 -2.15 6.00
CA HIS A 155 -5.64 -3.55 5.75
C HIS A 155 -4.45 -4.40 5.30
N MET A 156 -3.35 -3.78 4.86
CA MET A 156 -2.15 -4.50 4.42
C MET A 156 -0.95 -4.29 5.34
N ASP A 157 -0.91 -3.13 6.01
CA ASP A 157 0.14 -2.79 6.98
C ASP A 157 -0.34 -2.86 8.43
N ASP A 158 -1.61 -3.20 8.66
CA ASP A 158 -2.27 -3.32 9.97
C ASP A 158 -2.10 -2.10 10.88
N LEU A 159 -2.03 -0.90 10.28
CA LEU A 159 -1.91 0.34 11.05
C LEU A 159 -3.26 0.71 11.70
N THR A 160 -3.18 1.32 12.88
CA THR A 160 -4.37 1.84 13.57
C THR A 160 -4.86 3.11 12.89
N SER A 161 -6.15 3.42 13.04
CA SER A 161 -6.77 4.64 12.51
C SER A 161 -6.02 5.89 12.97
N GLU A 162 -5.60 5.92 14.22
CA GLU A 162 -4.92 7.06 14.85
C GLU A 162 -3.57 7.29 14.19
N LYS A 163 -2.80 6.22 13.95
CA LYS A 163 -1.51 6.31 13.24
C LYS A 163 -1.70 6.79 11.81
N ILE A 164 -2.70 6.29 11.09
CA ILE A 164 -2.99 6.71 9.72
C ILE A 164 -3.37 8.19 9.67
N CYS A 165 -4.21 8.66 10.60
CA CYS A 165 -4.59 10.06 10.70
C CYS A 165 -3.38 10.97 10.94
N ILE A 166 -2.49 10.60 11.85
CA ILE A 166 -1.25 11.35 12.11
C ILE A 166 -0.38 11.38 10.86
N GLU A 167 -0.13 10.21 10.27
CA GLU A 167 0.77 10.05 9.13
C GLU A 167 0.32 10.85 7.91
N LEU A 168 -0.97 10.77 7.58
CA LEU A 168 -1.56 11.40 6.40
C LEU A 168 -2.17 12.78 6.69
N LYS A 169 -2.01 13.30 7.92
CA LYS A 169 -2.60 14.57 8.38
C LYS A 169 -4.11 14.66 8.15
N LEU A 170 -4.83 13.59 8.47
CA LEU A 170 -6.29 13.49 8.36
C LEU A 170 -6.96 13.65 9.73
N THR A 171 -8.20 14.13 9.73
CA THR A 171 -9.08 14.05 10.91
C THR A 171 -9.70 12.65 11.00
N GLY A 172 -10.10 12.23 12.21
CA GLY A 172 -10.79 10.95 12.40
C GLY A 172 -12.06 10.84 11.56
N SER A 173 -12.86 11.92 11.47
CA SER A 173 -14.05 11.96 10.61
C SER A 173 -13.71 11.79 9.13
N ASN A 174 -12.65 12.46 8.64
CA ASN A 174 -12.20 12.31 7.26
C ASN A 174 -11.73 10.87 6.97
N PHE A 175 -11.00 10.24 7.89
CA PHE A 175 -10.60 8.83 7.76
C PHE A 175 -11.80 7.90 7.59
N TRP A 176 -12.83 8.04 8.43
CA TRP A 176 -14.02 7.18 8.34
C TRP A 176 -14.81 7.41 7.05
N VAL A 177 -14.92 8.65 6.59
CA VAL A 177 -15.52 8.99 5.30
C VAL A 177 -14.74 8.34 4.16
N ILE A 178 -13.41 8.46 4.14
CA ILE A 178 -12.55 7.80 3.14
C ILE A 178 -12.76 6.29 3.17
N MET A 179 -12.64 5.66 4.35
CA MET A 179 -12.76 4.20 4.48
C MET A 179 -14.13 3.68 4.03
N HIS A 180 -15.21 4.37 4.40
CA HIS A 180 -16.55 4.04 3.97
C HIS A 180 -16.67 4.10 2.44
N ARG A 181 -16.21 5.19 1.83
CA ARG A 181 -16.25 5.39 0.38
C ARG A 181 -15.37 4.41 -0.39
N THR A 182 -14.20 4.09 0.13
CA THR A 182 -13.33 3.06 -0.44
C THR A 182 -14.04 1.71 -0.51
N LYS A 183 -14.67 1.28 0.60
CA LYS A 183 -15.41 0.01 0.64
C LYS A 183 -16.58 -0.01 -0.33
N LEU A 184 -17.33 1.09 -0.42
CA LEU A 184 -18.44 1.22 -1.36
C LEU A 184 -18.00 1.14 -2.83
N ASN A 185 -16.92 1.83 -3.18
CA ASN A 185 -16.36 1.79 -4.54
C ASN A 185 -15.80 0.42 -4.90
N LEU A 186 -15.04 -0.18 -3.99
CA LEU A 186 -14.52 -1.53 -4.19
C LEU A 186 -15.66 -2.53 -4.39
N ARG A 187 -16.69 -2.48 -3.54
CA ARG A 187 -17.89 -3.32 -3.69
C ARG A 187 -18.52 -3.14 -5.06
N ALA A 188 -18.82 -1.90 -5.46
CA ALA A 188 -19.48 -1.63 -6.73
C ALA A 188 -18.66 -2.09 -7.94
N CYS A 189 -17.35 -1.85 -7.91
CA CYS A 189 -16.43 -2.33 -8.94
C CYS A 189 -16.39 -3.87 -8.98
N LEU A 190 -16.24 -4.52 -7.83
CA LEU A 190 -16.21 -5.98 -7.74
C LEU A 190 -17.52 -6.59 -8.23
N GLN A 191 -18.68 -6.09 -7.81
CA GLN A 191 -19.99 -6.60 -8.26
C GLN A 191 -20.22 -6.44 -9.76
N LYS A 192 -19.59 -5.45 -10.40
CA LYS A 192 -19.68 -5.24 -11.86
C LYS A 192 -18.79 -6.19 -12.66
N HIS A 193 -17.71 -6.69 -12.05
CA HIS A 193 -16.66 -7.44 -12.75
C HIS A 193 -16.56 -8.91 -12.32
N TRP A 194 -17.10 -9.29 -11.17
CA TRP A 194 -17.12 -10.66 -10.65
C TRP A 194 -18.38 -11.43 -11.04
N ASN A 195 -19.50 -10.73 -11.27
CA ASN A 195 -20.79 -11.32 -11.61
C ASN A 195 -21.18 -10.98 -13.06
#